data_AF-A0A840CE27-F1
#
_entry.id   AF-A0A840CE27-F1
#
_cell.length_a   1.000
_cell.length_b   1.000
_cell.length_c   1.000
_cell.angle_alpha   90.00
_cell.angle_beta   90.00
_cell.angle_gamma   90.00
#
_symmetry.space_group_name_H-M   'P 1'
#
loop_
_entity.id
_entity.type
_entity.pdbx_description
1 polymer ?
#
loop_
_entity_poly.entity_id
_entity_poly.type
_entity_poly.pdbx_seq_one_letter_code
_entity_poly.pdbx_strand_id
1 'polypeptide(L)'
;MTAIAKRRLFCTICAAAIAPGLASAATITTWDTANVVVGPADLPDGETGFSVIYDRDLGGLDPLISGAASNGRIAYSEPEATSPGLRVENDAYELGGPAPKDVASGCIMASSASTCDGPFQSGKRFKQQLTGIGEVDLVFGVDVTTDPVDQDGVLSVDAPVGYQVYHRLVNLTGQSIESFSIQLGSGIGDNFVASSAGDGLSFSAAFTSGPQDLNAFSQYPFGLFGDASTNPNFTIDGFFDTQRTGFDLDMTEDLITSGDMYGSYSDTFGAWMSQEMAPDGLFWDFDGDPTTDALLLAWQTPDGAWEVRREATTTCTDPADLTTCSYGTTLDSYTTFADVAGAADFLGLSLAAGEVETGLIEDLANLNENYAILVDDTYQQDRFTLRVSTVASVAAVPLPATAPLLIAGLGAMGFARRRRRQS
;
A
#
# COMPACT_ATOMS: atom_id res chain seq x y z
N MET A 1 53.97 -65.06 45.19
CA MET A 1 54.38 -64.52 43.87
C MET A 1 53.12 -64.46 43.02
N THR A 2 52.56 -63.26 42.94
CA THR A 2 51.13 -63.03 42.72
C THR A 2 50.95 -62.42 41.33
N ALA A 3 50.18 -63.08 40.46
CA ALA A 3 49.92 -62.60 39.11
C ALA A 3 48.81 -61.52 39.13
N ILE A 4 49.15 -60.32 38.64
CA ILE A 4 48.23 -59.18 38.53
C ILE A 4 47.56 -59.23 37.15
N ALA A 5 46.25 -59.52 37.14
CA ALA A 5 45.41 -59.42 35.95
C ALA A 5 44.93 -57.97 35.76
N LYS A 6 45.32 -57.34 34.64
CA LYS A 6 44.81 -56.02 34.21
C LYS A 6 43.40 -56.19 33.63
N ARG A 7 42.36 -55.76 34.35
CA ARG A 7 41.02 -55.49 33.79
C ARG A 7 41.00 -54.07 33.23
N ARG A 8 40.81 -53.94 31.91
CA ARG A 8 40.45 -52.66 31.27
C ARG A 8 38.93 -52.50 31.37
N LEU A 9 38.50 -51.48 32.08
CA LEU A 9 37.10 -51.05 32.16
C LEU A 9 36.83 -50.19 30.90
N PHE A 10 36.01 -50.69 29.98
CA PHE A 10 35.44 -49.87 28.91
C PHE A 10 34.26 -49.10 29.50
N CYS A 11 34.41 -47.79 29.68
CA CYS A 11 33.31 -46.88 29.94
C CYS A 11 32.66 -46.55 28.59
N THR A 12 31.51 -47.17 28.31
CA THR A 12 30.64 -46.76 27.21
C THR A 12 29.95 -45.47 27.63
N ILE A 13 30.43 -44.32 27.13
CA ILE A 13 29.71 -43.05 27.20
C ILE A 13 28.59 -43.14 26.15
N CYS A 14 27.34 -43.31 26.59
CA CYS A 14 26.20 -43.04 25.74
C CYS A 14 26.09 -41.52 25.57
N ALA A 15 26.65 -41.00 24.48
CA ALA A 15 26.31 -39.68 23.99
C ALA A 15 24.84 -39.74 23.53
N ALA A 16 23.93 -39.24 24.36
CA ALA A 16 22.60 -38.90 23.90
C ALA A 16 22.78 -37.76 22.88
N ALA A 17 22.64 -38.09 21.60
CA ALA A 17 22.47 -37.09 20.56
C ALA A 17 21.17 -36.36 20.87
N ILE A 18 21.29 -35.16 21.46
CA ILE A 18 20.23 -34.18 21.42
C ILE A 18 20.18 -33.78 19.95
N ALA A 19 19.25 -34.36 19.20
CA ALA A 19 18.89 -33.81 17.91
C ALA A 19 18.46 -32.36 18.18
N PRO A 20 19.04 -31.35 17.52
CA PRO A 20 18.43 -30.03 17.54
C PRO A 20 16.99 -30.22 17.09
N GLY A 21 16.03 -29.80 17.92
CA GLY A 21 14.65 -29.72 17.48
C GLY A 21 14.65 -28.89 16.20
N LEU A 22 13.96 -29.38 15.17
CA LEU A 22 13.65 -28.56 14.01
C LEU A 22 12.84 -27.37 14.57
N ALA A 23 13.44 -26.19 14.49
CA ALA A 23 12.78 -24.92 14.79
C ALA A 23 11.56 -24.82 13.87
N SER A 24 10.36 -24.74 14.46
CA SER A 24 9.09 -24.63 13.72
C SER A 24 8.83 -23.15 13.46
N ALA A 25 8.81 -22.73 12.20
CA ALA A 25 8.47 -21.35 11.84
C ALA A 25 6.98 -21.11 12.13
N ALA A 26 6.64 -20.01 12.80
CA ALA A 26 5.25 -19.73 13.17
C ALA A 26 4.43 -19.32 11.94
N THR A 27 3.17 -19.76 11.90
CA THR A 27 2.23 -19.50 10.80
C THR A 27 1.35 -18.29 11.14
N ILE A 28 1.24 -17.31 10.23
CA ILE A 28 0.24 -16.24 10.34
C ILE A 28 -1.11 -16.85 9.93
N THR A 29 -2.11 -16.81 10.81
CA THR A 29 -3.33 -17.60 10.61
C THR A 29 -4.47 -16.78 10.01
N THR A 30 -4.90 -15.73 10.69
CA THR A 30 -6.09 -14.96 10.31
C THR A 30 -5.93 -13.49 10.67
N TRP A 31 -6.68 -12.62 9.99
CA TRP A 31 -6.94 -11.27 10.48
C TRP A 31 -7.88 -11.32 11.68
N ASP A 32 -7.40 -10.92 12.86
CA ASP A 32 -8.22 -10.75 14.06
C ASP A 32 -9.06 -9.48 13.90
N THR A 33 -10.38 -9.65 14.00
CA THR A 33 -11.38 -8.60 13.78
C THR A 33 -11.99 -8.09 15.08
N ALA A 34 -11.39 -8.37 16.24
CA ALA A 34 -11.90 -7.91 17.54
C ALA A 34 -12.03 -6.38 17.66
N ASN A 35 -11.15 -5.62 17.01
CA ASN A 35 -11.23 -4.16 16.90
C ASN A 35 -11.90 -3.67 15.60
N VAL A 36 -12.63 -4.53 14.89
CA VAL A 36 -13.16 -4.24 13.55
C VAL A 36 -14.67 -4.43 13.54
N VAL A 37 -15.40 -3.44 13.01
CA VAL A 37 -16.77 -3.66 12.55
C VAL A 37 -16.70 -4.16 11.11
N VAL A 38 -16.84 -5.46 10.94
CA VAL A 38 -16.81 -6.13 9.63
C VAL A 38 -18.04 -5.74 8.82
N GLY A 39 -17.81 -5.30 7.58
CA GLY A 39 -18.89 -4.94 6.65
C GLY A 39 -19.70 -6.16 6.18
N PRO A 40 -20.88 -5.93 5.57
CA PRO A 40 -21.73 -7.02 5.07
C PRO A 40 -21.03 -7.85 4.00
N ALA A 41 -21.25 -9.16 4.02
CA ALA A 41 -20.71 -10.09 3.01
C ALA A 41 -21.37 -9.91 1.65
N ASP A 42 -22.69 -9.72 1.63
CA ASP A 42 -23.48 -9.53 0.43
C ASP A 42 -23.65 -8.03 0.17
N LEU A 43 -23.00 -7.52 -0.88
CA LEU A 43 -23.19 -6.18 -1.40
C LEU A 43 -23.99 -6.25 -2.71
N PRO A 44 -24.81 -5.24 -3.03
CA PRO A 44 -25.34 -5.09 -4.37
C PRO A 44 -24.21 -4.98 -5.41
N ASP A 45 -24.44 -5.50 -6.61
CA ASP A 45 -23.48 -5.44 -7.72
C ASP A 45 -22.95 -4.00 -7.94
N GLY A 46 -21.63 -3.86 -7.96
CA GLY A 46 -20.95 -2.56 -8.14
C GLY A 46 -20.84 -1.71 -6.89
N GLU A 47 -21.37 -2.13 -5.73
CA GLU A 47 -21.18 -1.40 -4.47
C GLU A 47 -19.85 -1.75 -3.79
N THR A 48 -19.34 -0.79 -3.02
CA THR A 48 -18.13 -0.94 -2.19
C THR A 48 -18.53 -1.06 -0.73
N GLY A 49 -18.07 -2.12 -0.07
CA GLY A 49 -18.22 -2.36 1.36
C GLY A 49 -16.99 -1.92 2.14
N PHE A 50 -17.17 -1.84 3.46
CA PHE A 50 -16.13 -1.36 4.37
C PHE A 50 -16.11 -2.14 5.67
N SER A 51 -14.93 -2.61 6.06
CA SER A 51 -14.65 -3.10 7.42
C SER A 51 -13.90 -2.02 8.19
N VAL A 52 -14.56 -1.41 9.19
CA VAL A 52 -14.06 -0.21 9.89
C VAL A 52 -13.21 -0.62 11.09
N ILE A 53 -12.00 -0.07 11.18
CA ILE A 53 -10.98 -0.45 12.17
C ILE A 53 -10.97 0.59 13.29
N TYR A 54 -11.03 0.12 14.54
CA TYR A 54 -11.09 0.97 15.73
C TYR A 54 -9.83 0.91 16.58
N ASP A 55 -9.61 1.96 17.36
CA ASP A 55 -8.48 2.15 18.29
C ASP A 55 -8.50 1.25 19.53
N ARG A 56 -9.51 0.37 19.66
CA ARG A 56 -9.68 -0.54 20.78
C ARG A 56 -10.52 -1.74 20.41
N ASP A 57 -10.38 -2.80 21.20
CA ASP A 57 -11.24 -3.97 21.14
C ASP A 57 -12.67 -3.55 21.48
N LEU A 58 -13.60 -3.98 20.63
CA LEU A 58 -15.01 -3.64 20.79
C LEU A 58 -15.70 -4.57 21.79
N GLY A 59 -15.13 -5.74 22.12
CA GLY A 59 -15.72 -6.72 23.04
C GLY A 59 -17.10 -7.21 22.58
N GLY A 60 -17.36 -7.17 21.27
CA GLY A 60 -18.67 -7.43 20.68
C GLY A 60 -19.72 -6.34 20.92
N LEU A 61 -19.32 -5.17 21.41
CA LEU A 61 -20.20 -4.00 21.62
C LEU A 61 -20.20 -3.07 20.40
N ASP A 62 -21.26 -2.28 20.27
CA ASP A 62 -21.33 -1.19 19.30
C ASP A 62 -20.22 -0.14 19.58
N PRO A 63 -19.45 0.30 18.57
CA PRO A 63 -18.38 1.28 18.73
C PRO A 63 -18.80 2.61 19.38
N LEU A 64 -20.04 3.05 19.15
CA LEU A 64 -20.58 4.27 19.75
C LEU A 64 -20.73 4.13 21.27
N ILE A 65 -20.87 2.90 21.77
CA ILE A 65 -21.01 2.60 23.19
C ILE A 65 -19.64 2.46 23.86
N SER A 66 -18.63 1.96 23.14
CA SER A 66 -17.26 1.78 23.66
C SER A 66 -16.43 3.08 23.65
N GLY A 67 -16.96 4.15 23.05
CA GLY A 67 -16.23 5.40 22.85
C GLY A 67 -15.00 5.22 21.96
N ALA A 68 -15.03 4.22 21.08
CA ALA A 68 -13.96 3.90 20.16
C ALA A 68 -13.89 4.93 19.03
N ALA A 69 -12.68 5.21 18.57
CA ALA A 69 -12.41 6.06 17.42
C ALA A 69 -11.81 5.24 16.28
N SER A 70 -12.00 5.68 15.03
CA SER A 70 -11.47 5.03 13.85
C SER A 70 -10.71 6.05 13.00
N ASN A 71 -9.53 5.66 12.52
CA ASN A 71 -8.75 6.42 11.54
C ASN A 71 -8.60 5.67 10.21
N GLY A 72 -9.24 4.51 10.06
CA GLY A 72 -9.14 3.76 8.82
C GLY A 72 -10.10 2.58 8.71
N ARG A 73 -10.16 2.05 7.50
CA ARG A 73 -11.03 0.94 7.11
C ARG A 73 -10.40 0.12 5.99
N ILE A 74 -10.81 -1.13 5.86
CA ILE A 74 -10.55 -1.93 4.66
C ILE A 74 -11.74 -1.79 3.72
N ALA A 75 -11.51 -1.32 2.50
CA ALA A 75 -12.51 -1.25 1.45
C ALA A 75 -12.45 -2.50 0.57
N TYR A 76 -13.63 -2.97 0.12
CA TYR A 76 -13.75 -4.14 -0.74
C TYR A 76 -14.94 -4.03 -1.68
N SER A 77 -14.79 -4.55 -2.89
CA SER A 77 -15.83 -4.54 -3.93
C SER A 77 -15.66 -5.79 -4.78
N GLU A 78 -16.76 -6.46 -5.11
CA GLU A 78 -16.70 -7.62 -6.00
C GLU A 78 -16.37 -7.21 -7.44
N PRO A 79 -15.64 -8.04 -8.22
CA PRO A 79 -15.08 -9.34 -7.84
C PRO A 79 -13.70 -9.24 -7.16
N GLU A 80 -13.14 -8.05 -7.02
CA GLU A 80 -11.77 -7.84 -6.53
C GLU A 80 -11.58 -8.26 -5.07
N ALA A 81 -12.62 -8.15 -4.24
CA ALA A 81 -12.63 -8.61 -2.86
C ALA A 81 -14.06 -8.72 -2.31
N THR A 82 -14.29 -9.68 -1.43
CA THR A 82 -15.52 -9.81 -0.63
C THR A 82 -15.26 -9.42 0.83
N SER A 83 -16.29 -9.37 1.68
CA SER A 83 -16.08 -9.12 3.12
C SER A 83 -15.17 -10.19 3.75
N PRO A 84 -14.21 -9.81 4.64
CA PRO A 84 -14.05 -8.50 5.25
C PRO A 84 -13.10 -7.54 4.48
N GLY A 85 -12.65 -7.93 3.29
CA GLY A 85 -11.78 -7.16 2.39
C GLY A 85 -10.29 -7.53 2.47
N LEU A 86 -9.91 -8.33 3.47
CA LEU A 86 -8.54 -8.77 3.73
C LEU A 86 -8.55 -10.21 4.23
N ARG A 87 -7.57 -11.02 3.82
CA ARG A 87 -7.30 -12.34 4.37
C ARG A 87 -5.81 -12.66 4.45
N VAL A 88 -5.51 -13.74 5.17
CA VAL A 88 -4.20 -14.42 5.12
C VAL A 88 -4.36 -15.66 4.25
N GLU A 89 -3.42 -15.85 3.33
CA GLU A 89 -3.29 -17.01 2.46
C GLU A 89 -2.01 -17.75 2.87
N ASN A 90 -2.14 -19.05 3.15
CA ASN A 90 -1.06 -19.86 3.73
C ASN A 90 -0.38 -20.79 2.72
N ASP A 91 -0.74 -20.66 1.45
CA ASP A 91 -0.13 -21.43 0.38
C ASP A 91 1.25 -20.83 0.05
N ALA A 92 2.31 -21.57 0.33
CA ALA A 92 3.66 -21.17 -0.06
C ALA A 92 3.78 -21.10 -1.59
N TYR A 93 4.56 -20.13 -2.09
CA TYR A 93 4.74 -19.92 -3.52
C TYR A 93 6.10 -19.29 -3.85
N GLU A 94 6.54 -19.49 -5.09
CA GLU A 94 7.74 -18.84 -5.61
C GLU A 94 7.46 -17.36 -5.91
N LEU A 95 8.31 -16.46 -5.42
CA LEU A 95 8.24 -15.05 -5.77
C LEU A 95 8.44 -14.83 -7.27
N GLY A 96 7.79 -13.79 -7.81
CA GLY A 96 8.04 -13.33 -9.18
C GLY A 96 9.44 -12.72 -9.30
N GLY A 97 10.06 -12.86 -10.47
CA GLY A 97 11.40 -12.32 -10.74
C GLY A 97 12.31 -13.27 -11.51
N PRO A 98 13.56 -12.86 -11.79
CA PRO A 98 14.57 -13.73 -12.40
C PRO A 98 14.97 -14.86 -11.44
N ALA A 99 15.26 -16.04 -11.99
CA ALA A 99 15.67 -17.21 -11.20
C ALA A 99 17.12 -17.09 -10.66
N PRO A 100 17.46 -17.72 -9.51
CA PRO A 100 16.59 -18.53 -8.64
C PRO A 100 15.59 -17.67 -7.88
N LYS A 101 14.38 -18.18 -7.68
CA LYS A 101 13.31 -17.46 -6.99
C LYS A 101 13.26 -17.90 -5.53
N ASP A 102 13.14 -16.94 -4.63
CA ASP A 102 12.87 -17.22 -3.23
C ASP A 102 11.42 -17.69 -3.03
N VAL A 103 11.18 -18.43 -1.95
CA VAL A 103 9.86 -18.96 -1.59
C VAL A 103 9.29 -18.15 -0.43
N ALA A 104 8.07 -17.67 -0.60
CA ALA A 104 7.27 -17.06 0.45
C ALA A 104 6.41 -18.11 1.15
N SER A 105 6.20 -17.94 2.45
CA SER A 105 5.37 -18.83 3.28
C SER A 105 3.87 -18.69 2.99
N GLY A 106 3.48 -17.59 2.35
CA GLY A 106 2.11 -17.22 2.08
C GLY A 106 2.02 -15.72 1.81
N CYS A 107 0.81 -15.17 1.86
CA CYS A 107 0.62 -13.74 1.70
C CYS A 107 -0.56 -13.18 2.52
N ILE A 108 -0.50 -11.88 2.82
CA ILE A 108 -1.63 -11.10 3.31
C ILE A 108 -2.17 -10.32 2.12
N MET A 109 -3.42 -10.58 1.76
CA MET A 109 -3.98 -10.14 0.48
C MET A 109 -5.47 -9.79 0.60
N ALA A 110 -6.04 -9.24 -0.48
CA ALA A 110 -7.48 -9.04 -0.57
C ALA A 110 -8.24 -10.38 -0.48
N SER A 111 -9.42 -10.37 0.13
CA SER A 111 -10.30 -11.55 0.23
C SER A 111 -11.02 -11.84 -1.09
N SER A 112 -10.25 -12.24 -2.11
CA SER A 112 -10.74 -12.49 -3.48
C SER A 112 -10.58 -13.96 -3.89
N ALA A 113 -11.08 -14.40 -5.04
CA ALA A 113 -10.82 -15.75 -5.51
C ALA A 113 -9.35 -15.98 -5.98
N SER A 114 -8.49 -14.95 -6.00
CA SER A 114 -7.09 -15.06 -6.42
C SER A 114 -6.23 -15.71 -5.35
N THR A 115 -5.12 -16.32 -5.77
CA THR A 115 -4.02 -16.79 -4.92
C THR A 115 -2.87 -15.76 -4.88
N CYS A 116 -1.87 -15.99 -4.02
CA CYS A 116 -0.69 -15.12 -3.91
C CYS A 116 0.07 -14.98 -5.25
N ASP A 117 0.24 -16.09 -5.97
CA ASP A 117 0.90 -16.16 -7.28
C ASP A 117 -0.05 -15.92 -8.46
N GLY A 118 -1.27 -15.46 -8.20
CA GLY A 118 -2.26 -15.17 -9.23
C GLY A 118 -1.76 -14.19 -10.29
N PRO A 119 -2.42 -14.09 -11.46
CA PRO A 119 -1.96 -13.24 -12.55
C PRO A 119 -1.94 -11.74 -12.20
N PHE A 120 -1.35 -10.94 -13.09
CA PHE A 120 -1.47 -9.48 -13.02
C PHE A 120 -2.95 -9.06 -13.04
N GLN A 121 -3.28 -7.95 -12.36
CA GLN A 121 -4.66 -7.43 -12.23
C GLN A 121 -5.70 -8.40 -11.62
N SER A 122 -5.27 -9.43 -10.87
CA SER A 122 -6.20 -10.36 -10.19
C SER A 122 -6.76 -9.85 -8.85
N GLY A 123 -6.71 -8.55 -8.57
CA GLY A 123 -7.26 -7.97 -7.34
C GLY A 123 -6.54 -8.34 -6.04
N LYS A 124 -5.25 -8.71 -6.06
CA LYS A 124 -4.55 -9.21 -4.85
C LYS A 124 -4.36 -8.18 -3.73
N ARG A 125 -4.39 -6.88 -4.01
CA ARG A 125 -4.07 -5.85 -3.01
C ARG A 125 -5.29 -5.50 -2.19
N PHE A 126 -5.23 -5.71 -0.87
CA PHE A 126 -6.27 -5.19 0.01
C PHE A 126 -6.16 -3.66 0.08
N LYS A 127 -7.30 -2.98 0.16
CA LYS A 127 -7.39 -1.51 0.12
C LYS A 127 -7.57 -0.96 1.53
N GLN A 128 -6.49 -0.55 2.18
CA GLN A 128 -6.55 0.16 3.47
C GLN A 128 -6.73 1.65 3.21
N GLN A 129 -7.91 2.16 3.57
CA GLN A 129 -8.24 3.57 3.46
C GLN A 129 -8.00 4.26 4.80
N LEU A 130 -7.14 5.28 4.80
CA LEU A 130 -6.87 6.14 5.94
C LEU A 130 -7.90 7.27 5.96
N THR A 131 -8.83 7.23 6.91
CA THR A 131 -9.93 8.22 7.03
C THR A 131 -9.65 9.29 8.07
N GLY A 132 -8.51 9.21 8.75
CA GLY A 132 -8.00 10.20 9.70
C GLY A 132 -6.47 10.11 9.80
N ILE A 133 -5.86 11.10 10.45
CA ILE A 133 -4.39 11.20 10.59
C ILE A 133 -3.84 10.39 11.78
N GLY A 134 -4.72 9.76 12.57
CA GLY A 134 -4.31 8.89 13.66
C GLY A 134 -3.88 7.50 13.17
N GLU A 135 -3.49 6.66 14.12
CA GLU A 135 -2.95 5.33 13.86
C GLU A 135 -4.06 4.35 13.46
N VAL A 136 -3.71 3.36 12.63
CA VAL A 136 -4.59 2.26 12.22
C VAL A 136 -3.89 0.94 12.49
N ASP A 137 -4.51 0.09 13.31
CA ASP A 137 -3.93 -1.17 13.77
C ASP A 137 -4.64 -2.39 13.19
N LEU A 138 -3.94 -3.16 12.36
CA LEU A 138 -4.39 -4.45 11.85
C LEU A 138 -3.79 -5.57 12.71
N VAL A 139 -4.62 -6.42 13.30
CA VAL A 139 -4.17 -7.47 14.23
C VAL A 139 -4.21 -8.83 13.54
N PHE A 140 -3.14 -9.61 13.65
CA PHE A 140 -3.04 -10.92 13.01
C PHE A 140 -2.78 -12.01 14.05
N GLY A 141 -3.51 -13.13 13.93
CA GLY A 141 -3.28 -14.32 14.72
C GLY A 141 -2.03 -15.07 14.27
N VAL A 142 -1.35 -15.71 15.21
CA VAL A 142 -0.15 -16.52 14.98
C VAL A 142 -0.35 -17.90 15.60
N ASP A 143 -0.05 -18.93 14.83
CA ASP A 143 0.07 -20.30 15.33
C ASP A 143 1.54 -20.72 15.33
N VAL A 144 2.10 -20.84 16.54
CA VAL A 144 3.49 -21.27 16.78
C VAL A 144 3.65 -22.79 16.81
N THR A 145 2.59 -23.55 16.49
CA THR A 145 2.55 -25.02 16.57
C THR A 145 2.43 -25.72 15.22
N THR A 146 2.24 -24.96 14.14
CA THR A 146 2.10 -25.47 12.77
C THR A 146 3.14 -24.84 11.86
N ASP A 147 3.88 -25.70 11.14
CA ASP A 147 4.80 -25.28 10.09
C ASP A 147 4.02 -24.94 8.81
N PRO A 148 4.42 -23.90 8.05
CA PRO A 148 3.87 -23.63 6.73
C PRO A 148 4.13 -24.81 5.78
N VAL A 149 3.15 -25.13 4.94
CA VAL A 149 3.23 -26.19 3.91
C VAL A 149 3.07 -25.58 2.53
N ASP A 150 3.70 -26.17 1.52
CA ASP A 150 3.50 -25.78 0.12
C ASP A 150 2.17 -26.30 -0.45
N GLN A 151 1.86 -25.92 -1.69
CA GLN A 151 0.63 -26.33 -2.40
C GLN A 151 0.47 -27.85 -2.55
N ASP A 152 1.55 -28.63 -2.40
CA ASP A 152 1.55 -30.10 -2.44
C ASP A 152 1.45 -30.72 -1.02
N GLY A 153 1.30 -29.90 0.02
CA GLY A 153 1.21 -30.32 1.42
C GLY A 153 2.54 -30.77 2.01
N VAL A 154 3.66 -30.39 1.40
CA VAL A 154 5.02 -30.65 1.90
C VAL A 154 5.44 -29.49 2.80
N LEU A 155 6.06 -29.81 3.95
CA LEU A 155 6.62 -28.80 4.85
C LEU A 155 7.54 -27.86 4.06
N SER A 156 7.20 -26.57 4.08
CA SER A 156 8.04 -25.51 3.53
C SER A 156 9.16 -25.23 4.53
N VAL A 157 10.12 -26.16 4.60
CA VAL A 157 11.31 -26.02 5.47
C VAL A 157 12.26 -24.90 5.00
N ASP A 158 11.97 -24.26 3.87
CA ASP A 158 12.83 -23.28 3.20
C ASP A 158 12.03 -22.07 2.62
N ALA A 159 11.04 -21.52 3.35
CA ALA A 159 10.42 -20.22 2.99
C ALA A 159 11.02 -19.05 3.80
N PRO A 160 12.26 -18.59 3.50
CA PRO A 160 12.95 -17.58 4.29
C PRO A 160 12.31 -16.19 4.20
N VAL A 161 11.42 -15.97 3.22
CA VAL A 161 10.81 -14.67 2.98
C VAL A 161 9.71 -14.35 4.00
N GLY A 162 9.00 -15.35 4.52
CA GLY A 162 7.78 -15.12 5.30
C GLY A 162 6.58 -14.76 4.40
N TYR A 163 5.68 -13.92 4.89
CA TYR A 163 4.41 -13.58 4.24
C TYR A 163 4.52 -12.28 3.45
N GLN A 164 4.37 -12.34 2.13
CA GLN A 164 4.28 -11.12 1.31
C GLN A 164 2.99 -10.36 1.63
N VAL A 165 3.06 -9.04 1.73
CA VAL A 165 1.90 -8.19 2.01
C VAL A 165 1.53 -7.41 0.75
N TYR A 166 0.39 -7.73 0.16
CA TYR A 166 -0.18 -7.01 -0.98
C TYR A 166 -1.07 -5.87 -0.48
N HIS A 167 -0.49 -4.69 -0.30
CA HIS A 167 -1.14 -3.59 0.39
C HIS A 167 -1.33 -2.39 -0.54
N ARG A 168 -2.53 -1.82 -0.55
CA ARG A 168 -2.81 -0.50 -1.11
C ARG A 168 -3.23 0.45 0.01
N LEU A 169 -2.40 1.45 0.28
CA LEU A 169 -2.75 2.57 1.14
C LEU A 169 -3.48 3.63 0.32
N VAL A 170 -4.58 4.15 0.86
CA VAL A 170 -5.39 5.19 0.22
C VAL A 170 -5.59 6.34 1.19
N ASN A 171 -5.22 7.55 0.80
CA ASN A 171 -5.43 8.74 1.62
C ASN A 171 -6.85 9.28 1.43
N LEU A 172 -7.68 9.15 2.47
CA LEU A 172 -9.02 9.73 2.60
C LEU A 172 -9.12 10.59 3.87
N THR A 173 -8.00 11.19 4.28
CA THR A 173 -7.92 11.95 5.54
C THR A 173 -8.42 13.39 5.41
N GLY A 174 -8.67 13.86 4.19
CA GLY A 174 -8.94 15.27 3.87
C GLY A 174 -7.74 16.18 3.98
N GLN A 175 -6.54 15.61 4.11
CA GLN A 175 -5.28 16.34 4.21
C GLN A 175 -4.21 15.64 3.38
N SER A 176 -3.27 16.39 2.81
CA SER A 176 -2.07 15.78 2.23
C SER A 176 -1.17 15.23 3.34
N ILE A 177 -0.55 14.08 3.09
CA ILE A 177 0.35 13.38 4.00
C ILE A 177 1.80 13.56 3.53
N GLU A 178 2.68 14.00 4.43
CA GLU A 178 4.12 14.16 4.16
C GLU A 178 4.86 12.83 4.22
N SER A 179 4.51 11.99 5.19
CA SER A 179 5.15 10.69 5.41
C SER A 179 4.21 9.72 6.12
N PHE A 180 4.45 8.44 5.95
CA PHE A 180 3.86 7.35 6.71
C PHE A 180 4.92 6.39 7.27
N SER A 181 4.50 5.55 8.21
CA SER A 181 5.29 4.41 8.69
C SER A 181 4.40 3.19 8.90
N ILE A 182 5.01 2.01 8.79
CA ILE A 182 4.39 0.71 9.06
C ILE A 182 5.23 0.03 10.13
N GLN A 183 4.63 -0.29 11.28
CA GLN A 183 5.33 -0.77 12.46
C GLN A 183 4.74 -2.09 12.96
N LEU A 184 5.62 -3.00 13.39
CA LEU A 184 5.26 -4.27 14.02
C LEU A 184 5.25 -4.13 15.55
N GLY A 185 4.34 -4.84 16.21
CA GLY A 185 4.22 -4.82 17.66
C GLY A 185 3.08 -5.67 18.17
N SER A 186 2.59 -5.35 19.36
CA SER A 186 1.41 -5.97 19.98
C SER A 186 0.52 -4.93 20.63
N GLY A 187 -0.74 -5.30 20.91
CA GLY A 187 -1.75 -4.33 21.39
C GLY A 187 -2.25 -3.40 20.29
N ILE A 188 -3.14 -2.48 20.65
CA ILE A 188 -3.83 -1.56 19.72
C ILE A 188 -4.08 -0.21 20.42
N GLY A 189 -4.26 0.85 19.64
CA GLY A 189 -4.46 2.22 20.10
C GLY A 189 -3.40 2.66 21.11
N ASP A 190 -3.82 3.28 22.20
CA ASP A 190 -2.92 3.74 23.28
C ASP A 190 -2.16 2.59 23.99
N ASN A 191 -2.61 1.34 23.83
CA ASN A 191 -1.98 0.17 24.44
C ASN A 191 -1.01 -0.55 23.49
N PHE A 192 -0.77 -0.01 22.30
CA PHE A 192 0.22 -0.58 21.39
C PHE A 192 1.62 -0.50 21.99
N VAL A 193 2.34 -1.60 21.84
CA VAL A 193 3.72 -1.77 22.26
C VAL A 193 4.50 -2.23 21.03
N ALA A 194 5.45 -1.39 20.60
CA ALA A 194 6.33 -1.74 19.48
C ALA A 194 7.08 -3.05 19.79
N SER A 195 7.28 -3.85 18.74
CA SER A 195 8.12 -5.04 18.78
C SER A 195 9.57 -4.65 19.12
N SER A 196 10.31 -5.63 19.64
CA SER A 196 11.69 -5.44 20.07
C SER A 196 12.62 -6.40 19.34
N ALA A 197 13.81 -5.92 18.97
CA ALA A 197 14.80 -6.70 18.25
C ALA A 197 15.00 -8.13 18.78
N GLY A 198 14.90 -9.10 17.87
CA GLY A 198 15.06 -10.52 18.13
C GLY A 198 13.94 -11.15 18.93
N ASP A 199 12.74 -10.57 18.94
CA ASP A 199 11.55 -11.20 19.54
C ASP A 199 10.85 -12.22 18.62
N GLY A 200 11.35 -12.37 17.39
CA GLY A 200 10.89 -13.32 16.40
C GLY A 200 9.86 -12.78 15.42
N LEU A 201 9.47 -11.51 15.54
CA LEU A 201 8.65 -10.80 14.56
C LEU A 201 9.52 -9.78 13.83
N SER A 202 9.47 -9.77 12.49
CA SER A 202 10.24 -8.78 11.72
C SER A 202 9.67 -8.56 10.32
N PHE A 203 10.08 -7.46 9.69
CA PHE A 203 10.03 -7.32 8.24
C PHE A 203 11.18 -8.12 7.60
N SER A 204 10.85 -8.85 6.54
CA SER A 204 11.78 -9.79 5.94
C SER A 204 12.81 -9.10 5.07
N ALA A 205 14.07 -9.14 5.52
CA ALA A 205 15.21 -8.72 4.70
C ALA A 205 15.48 -9.67 3.51
N ALA A 206 14.90 -10.87 3.51
CA ALA A 206 15.03 -11.84 2.42
C ALA A 206 14.05 -11.56 1.25
N PHE A 207 13.03 -10.71 1.47
CA PHE A 207 12.16 -10.29 0.37
C PHE A 207 12.94 -9.42 -0.61
N THR A 208 12.85 -9.75 -1.91
CA THR A 208 13.59 -9.04 -2.97
C THR A 208 12.75 -8.82 -4.23
N SER A 209 11.40 -8.87 -4.12
CA SER A 209 10.52 -8.67 -5.29
C SER A 209 10.27 -7.20 -5.65
N GLY A 210 10.95 -6.26 -4.99
CA GLY A 210 10.89 -4.85 -5.33
C GLY A 210 11.68 -4.48 -6.58
N PRO A 211 11.44 -3.29 -7.15
CA PRO A 211 12.30 -2.73 -8.18
C PRO A 211 13.75 -2.72 -7.69
N GLN A 212 14.70 -3.17 -8.52
CA GLN A 212 16.13 -3.26 -8.14
C GLN A 212 16.36 -4.11 -6.88
N ASP A 213 15.58 -5.18 -6.71
CA ASP A 213 15.67 -6.15 -5.62
C ASP A 213 15.42 -5.55 -4.22
N LEU A 214 14.67 -4.44 -4.15
CA LEU A 214 14.26 -3.84 -2.88
C LEU A 214 13.37 -4.77 -2.05
N ASN A 215 13.56 -4.71 -0.72
CA ASN A 215 12.85 -5.51 0.28
C ASN A 215 11.57 -4.86 0.83
N ALA A 216 11.37 -3.59 0.50
CA ALA A 216 10.11 -2.89 0.65
C ALA A 216 10.03 -1.81 -0.44
N PHE A 217 8.84 -1.55 -0.99
CA PHE A 217 8.66 -0.41 -1.87
C PHE A 217 7.24 0.17 -1.80
N SER A 218 7.16 1.48 -2.04
CA SER A 218 5.93 2.25 -2.13
C SER A 218 5.86 2.91 -3.51
N GLN A 219 4.81 2.65 -4.28
CA GLN A 219 4.67 3.25 -5.62
C GLN A 219 3.23 3.61 -5.99
N TYR A 220 3.09 4.76 -6.65
CA TYR A 220 1.83 5.13 -7.30
C TYR A 220 1.46 4.12 -8.42
N PRO A 221 0.16 4.05 -8.79
CA PRO A 221 -0.31 3.19 -9.86
C PRO A 221 0.45 3.39 -11.17
N PHE A 222 0.75 2.29 -11.86
CA PHE A 222 1.50 2.33 -13.12
C PHE A 222 0.78 3.07 -14.23
N GLY A 223 -0.55 2.97 -14.30
CA GLY A 223 -1.35 3.72 -15.29
C GLY A 223 -1.17 5.24 -15.20
N LEU A 224 -0.67 5.76 -14.06
CA LEU A 224 -0.31 7.16 -13.87
C LEU A 224 1.19 7.44 -14.05
N PHE A 225 2.05 6.54 -13.58
CA PHE A 225 3.51 6.73 -13.58
C PHE A 225 4.25 5.43 -13.95
N GLY A 226 4.74 5.30 -15.18
CA GLY A 226 5.45 4.10 -15.62
C GLY A 226 5.73 4.00 -17.12
N ASP A 227 6.80 3.30 -17.47
CA ASP A 227 7.24 3.09 -18.85
C ASP A 227 6.80 1.70 -19.32
N ALA A 228 5.82 1.65 -20.22
CA ALA A 228 5.26 0.40 -20.74
C ALA A 228 6.31 -0.43 -21.49
N SER A 229 7.34 0.18 -22.08
CA SER A 229 8.40 -0.55 -22.76
C SER A 229 9.25 -1.42 -21.83
N THR A 230 9.21 -1.13 -20.51
CA THR A 230 9.94 -1.87 -19.48
C THR A 230 9.08 -2.89 -18.73
N ASN A 231 7.77 -2.92 -18.95
CA ASN A 231 6.86 -3.79 -18.22
C ASN A 231 5.88 -4.50 -19.17
N PRO A 232 5.96 -5.84 -19.31
CA PRO A 232 5.16 -6.58 -20.26
C PRO A 232 3.65 -6.60 -19.94
N ASN A 233 3.24 -6.13 -18.75
CA ASN A 233 1.83 -6.06 -18.35
C ASN A 233 1.12 -4.80 -18.85
N PHE A 234 1.83 -3.85 -19.47
CA PHE A 234 1.27 -2.58 -19.91
C PHE A 234 1.65 -2.31 -21.36
N THR A 235 0.70 -1.78 -22.12
CA THR A 235 0.88 -1.40 -23.54
C THR A 235 0.91 0.12 -23.73
N ILE A 236 0.58 0.88 -22.69
CA ILE A 236 0.56 2.34 -22.68
C ILE A 236 1.33 2.88 -21.48
N ASP A 237 2.05 3.99 -21.70
CA ASP A 237 2.80 4.66 -20.64
C ASP A 237 1.88 5.29 -19.59
N GLY A 238 2.46 5.56 -18.43
CA GLY A 238 1.84 6.32 -17.36
C GLY A 238 1.32 7.67 -17.86
N PHE A 239 0.13 8.04 -17.40
CA PHE A 239 -0.56 9.25 -17.85
C PHE A 239 0.23 10.53 -17.55
N PHE A 240 0.87 10.60 -16.38
CA PHE A 240 1.60 11.78 -15.95
C PHE A 240 3.09 11.73 -16.33
N ASP A 241 3.71 10.56 -16.25
CA ASP A 241 5.13 10.36 -16.52
C ASP A 241 5.45 8.90 -16.86
N THR A 242 6.51 8.67 -17.62
CA THR A 242 7.09 7.33 -17.84
C THR A 242 7.96 6.90 -16.66
N GLN A 243 8.48 7.84 -15.88
CA GLN A 243 9.25 7.51 -14.69
C GLN A 243 8.33 7.00 -13.56
N ARG A 244 8.72 5.89 -12.92
CA ARG A 244 8.07 5.43 -11.68
C ARG A 244 8.18 6.50 -10.60
N THR A 245 7.13 6.62 -9.80
CA THR A 245 7.01 7.60 -8.72
C THR A 245 6.48 6.92 -7.46
N GLY A 246 6.97 7.35 -6.29
CA GLY A 246 6.60 6.78 -5.00
C GLY A 246 7.39 7.39 -3.85
N PHE A 247 7.44 6.68 -2.73
CA PHE A 247 8.29 7.02 -1.58
C PHE A 247 9.49 6.10 -1.52
N ASP A 248 10.67 6.66 -1.22
CA ASP A 248 11.77 5.86 -0.69
C ASP A 248 11.33 5.24 0.64
N LEU A 249 11.70 3.99 0.90
CA LEU A 249 11.40 3.32 2.16
C LEU A 249 12.70 2.94 2.87
N ASP A 250 12.79 3.28 4.17
CA ASP A 250 13.82 2.77 5.07
C ASP A 250 13.21 1.68 5.95
N MET A 251 13.79 0.48 5.89
CA MET A 251 13.29 -0.70 6.58
C MET A 251 14.29 -1.17 7.62
N THR A 252 13.82 -1.23 8.86
CA THR A 252 14.47 -1.92 9.98
C THR A 252 13.74 -3.22 10.28
N GLU A 253 14.16 -3.95 11.31
CA GLU A 253 13.50 -5.18 11.76
C GLU A 253 12.00 -4.97 12.00
N ASP A 254 11.60 -3.92 12.71
CA ASP A 254 10.23 -3.76 13.21
C ASP A 254 9.50 -2.54 12.64
N LEU A 255 10.17 -1.76 11.78
CA LEU A 255 9.67 -0.48 11.28
C LEU A 255 10.09 -0.24 9.84
N ILE A 256 9.09 0.04 8.99
CA ILE A 256 9.24 0.66 7.67
C ILE A 256 8.84 2.13 7.83
N THR A 257 9.71 3.04 7.41
CA THR A 257 9.42 4.49 7.39
C THR A 257 9.58 5.01 5.97
N SER A 258 8.63 5.82 5.51
CA SER A 258 8.80 6.56 4.25
C SER A 258 9.84 7.68 4.40
N GLY A 259 10.71 7.77 3.40
CA GLY A 259 11.64 8.86 3.18
C GLY A 259 11.06 9.91 2.24
N ASP A 260 11.92 10.49 1.40
CA ASP A 260 11.49 11.48 0.41
C ASP A 260 10.66 10.81 -0.71
N MET A 261 9.78 11.58 -1.33
CA MET A 261 9.17 11.18 -2.60
C MET A 261 10.20 11.25 -3.73
N TYR A 262 10.23 10.21 -4.57
CA TYR A 262 11.00 10.21 -5.81
C TYR A 262 10.06 10.24 -7.03
N GLY A 263 10.58 10.67 -8.19
CA GLY A 263 9.76 10.84 -9.40
C GLY A 263 9.07 12.20 -9.45
N SER A 264 8.06 12.34 -10.30
CA SER A 264 7.50 13.66 -10.70
C SER A 264 6.16 14.04 -10.02
N TYR A 265 5.64 13.19 -9.15
CA TYR A 265 4.39 13.45 -8.43
C TYR A 265 4.51 14.70 -7.57
N SER A 266 5.57 14.82 -6.75
CA SER A 266 5.71 15.94 -5.83
C SER A 266 5.91 17.29 -6.55
N ASP A 267 6.50 17.27 -7.75
CA ASP A 267 6.64 18.46 -8.60
C ASP A 267 5.28 18.98 -9.11
N THR A 268 4.32 18.06 -9.33
CA THR A 268 3.01 18.39 -9.89
C THR A 268 1.96 18.62 -8.80
N PHE A 269 2.01 17.82 -7.74
CA PHE A 269 0.94 17.65 -6.76
C PHE A 269 1.36 17.95 -5.32
N GLY A 270 2.66 18.07 -5.06
CA GLY A 270 3.20 18.23 -3.71
C GLY A 270 3.17 16.93 -2.90
N ALA A 271 2.84 17.05 -1.61
CA ALA A 271 2.73 15.91 -0.71
C ALA A 271 1.59 14.95 -1.13
N TRP A 272 1.57 13.74 -0.57
CA TRP A 272 0.61 12.69 -0.94
C TRP A 272 -0.82 13.15 -0.64
N MET A 273 -1.56 13.49 -1.68
CA MET A 273 -2.87 14.12 -1.54
C MET A 273 -3.93 13.15 -1.06
N SER A 274 -4.98 13.70 -0.44
CA SER A 274 -6.21 12.96 -0.16
C SER A 274 -7.05 12.84 -1.43
N GLN A 275 -7.85 11.78 -1.56
CA GLN A 275 -8.61 11.47 -2.78
C GLN A 275 -9.52 12.62 -3.23
N GLU A 276 -10.17 13.30 -2.28
CA GLU A 276 -11.04 14.46 -2.55
C GLU A 276 -10.30 15.72 -3.03
N MET A 277 -8.96 15.71 -2.95
CA MET A 277 -8.09 16.77 -3.48
C MET A 277 -7.59 16.46 -4.89
N ALA A 278 -7.86 15.26 -5.41
CA ALA A 278 -7.45 14.88 -6.75
C ALA A 278 -8.08 15.80 -7.81
N PRO A 279 -7.35 16.15 -8.87
CA PRO A 279 -7.94 16.85 -10.01
C PRO A 279 -8.96 15.96 -10.73
N ASP A 280 -9.88 16.62 -11.43
CA ASP A 280 -10.78 15.94 -12.36
C ASP A 280 -10.00 15.40 -13.57
N GLY A 281 -10.37 14.21 -14.02
CA GLY A 281 -9.95 13.55 -15.23
C GLY A 281 -11.09 13.42 -16.23
N LEU A 282 -10.74 13.31 -17.51
CA LEU A 282 -11.65 12.93 -18.59
C LEU A 282 -11.38 11.47 -18.95
N PHE A 283 -12.35 10.60 -18.69
CA PHE A 283 -12.26 9.16 -18.85
C PHE A 283 -13.05 8.71 -20.07
N TRP A 284 -12.46 7.83 -20.87
CA TRP A 284 -13.06 7.26 -22.07
C TRP A 284 -13.43 5.80 -21.84
N ASP A 285 -14.72 5.52 -21.92
CA ASP A 285 -15.25 4.16 -22.01
C ASP A 285 -15.06 3.65 -23.44
N PHE A 286 -13.97 2.92 -23.66
CA PHE A 286 -13.54 2.52 -24.99
C PHE A 286 -14.22 1.25 -25.50
N ASP A 287 -14.87 0.47 -24.63
CA ASP A 287 -15.54 -0.80 -24.97
C ASP A 287 -17.05 -0.78 -24.68
N GLY A 288 -17.57 0.28 -24.07
CA GLY A 288 -18.99 0.44 -23.75
C GLY A 288 -19.43 -0.42 -22.58
N ASP A 289 -18.49 -0.98 -21.82
CA ASP A 289 -18.75 -1.84 -20.67
C ASP A 289 -18.50 -1.05 -19.37
N PRO A 290 -19.56 -0.67 -18.63
CA PRO A 290 -19.41 0.09 -17.39
C PRO A 290 -18.74 -0.72 -16.26
N THR A 291 -18.43 -2.00 -16.48
CA THR A 291 -17.71 -2.86 -15.53
C THR A 291 -16.19 -2.87 -15.78
N THR A 292 -15.71 -2.28 -16.87
CA THR A 292 -14.28 -2.12 -17.16
C THR A 292 -13.80 -0.72 -16.76
N ASP A 293 -12.50 -0.60 -16.47
CA ASP A 293 -11.91 0.69 -16.10
C ASP A 293 -11.79 1.59 -17.33
N ALA A 294 -12.46 2.75 -17.28
CA ALA A 294 -12.37 3.76 -18.34
C ALA A 294 -10.95 4.37 -18.42
N LEU A 295 -10.52 4.70 -19.63
CA LEU A 295 -9.17 5.19 -19.88
C LEU A 295 -9.06 6.72 -19.64
N LEU A 296 -8.17 7.14 -18.75
CA LEU A 296 -7.87 8.56 -18.54
C LEU A 296 -7.17 9.18 -19.78
N LEU A 297 -7.78 10.21 -20.36
CA LEU A 297 -7.31 10.91 -21.57
C LEU A 297 -6.82 12.34 -21.34
N ALA A 298 -7.47 13.05 -20.41
CA ALA A 298 -7.14 14.43 -20.07
C ALA A 298 -7.35 14.68 -18.58
N TRP A 299 -6.79 15.77 -18.05
CA TRP A 299 -6.99 16.18 -16.67
C TRP A 299 -7.14 17.69 -16.55
N GLN A 300 -7.83 18.14 -15.49
CA GLN A 300 -7.94 19.56 -15.18
C GLN A 300 -6.72 20.03 -14.39
N THR A 301 -5.98 20.97 -14.95
CA THR A 301 -4.80 21.58 -14.33
C THR A 301 -5.20 22.55 -13.21
N PRO A 302 -4.28 22.92 -12.29
CA PRO A 302 -4.60 23.81 -11.16
C PRO A 302 -5.13 25.20 -11.54
N ASP A 303 -4.86 25.69 -12.75
CA ASP A 303 -5.37 26.95 -13.29
C ASP A 303 -6.75 26.79 -13.99
N GLY A 304 -7.31 25.58 -14.00
CA GLY A 304 -8.64 25.26 -14.50
C GLY A 304 -8.71 24.88 -15.98
N ALA A 305 -7.57 24.87 -16.68
CA ALA A 305 -7.49 24.38 -18.06
C ALA A 305 -7.56 22.84 -18.10
N TRP A 306 -7.86 22.29 -19.27
CA TRP A 306 -7.89 20.85 -19.52
C TRP A 306 -6.74 20.44 -20.40
N GLU A 307 -5.83 19.63 -19.87
CA GLU A 307 -4.65 19.16 -20.60
C GLU A 307 -4.86 17.73 -21.08
N VAL A 308 -4.91 17.56 -22.41
CA VAL A 308 -5.00 16.26 -23.08
C VAL A 308 -3.61 15.67 -23.21
N ARG A 309 -3.45 14.42 -22.74
CA ARG A 309 -2.18 13.68 -22.76
C ARG A 309 -2.25 12.35 -23.50
N ARG A 310 -3.45 11.83 -23.78
CA ARG A 310 -3.64 10.63 -24.60
C ARG A 310 -4.65 10.88 -25.71
N GLU A 311 -4.45 10.19 -26.83
CA GLU A 311 -5.44 10.09 -27.89
C GLU A 311 -6.43 8.95 -27.62
N ALA A 312 -7.65 9.08 -28.14
CA ALA A 312 -8.68 8.06 -28.07
C ALA A 312 -8.60 7.10 -29.28
N THR A 313 -7.52 6.33 -29.34
CA THR A 313 -7.25 5.41 -30.46
C THR A 313 -7.41 3.95 -30.06
N THR A 314 -7.94 3.11 -30.95
CA THR A 314 -7.96 1.66 -30.76
C THR A 314 -7.10 1.00 -31.83
N THR A 315 -6.10 0.22 -31.41
CA THR A 315 -5.22 -0.53 -32.33
C THR A 315 -5.29 -2.01 -32.01
N CYS A 316 -5.76 -2.84 -32.95
CA CYS A 316 -5.90 -4.28 -32.77
C CYS A 316 -5.00 -5.04 -33.73
N THR A 317 -4.36 -6.11 -33.24
CA THR A 317 -3.62 -7.03 -34.12
C THR A 317 -4.58 -7.90 -34.93
N ASP A 318 -5.72 -8.27 -34.33
CA ASP A 318 -6.87 -8.88 -35.00
C ASP A 318 -8.15 -8.10 -34.63
N PRO A 319 -8.78 -7.38 -35.57
CA PRO A 319 -10.03 -6.65 -35.31
C PRO A 319 -11.22 -7.52 -34.90
N ALA A 320 -11.16 -8.84 -35.09
CA ALA A 320 -12.19 -9.77 -34.64
C ALA A 320 -12.00 -10.24 -33.19
N ASP A 321 -10.83 -9.96 -32.59
CA ASP A 321 -10.48 -10.34 -31.23
C ASP A 321 -10.06 -9.09 -30.42
N LEU A 322 -11.01 -8.56 -29.63
CA LEU A 322 -10.80 -7.38 -28.80
C LEU A 322 -9.70 -7.57 -27.74
N THR A 323 -9.33 -8.80 -27.41
CA THR A 323 -8.21 -9.08 -26.48
C THR A 323 -6.85 -8.76 -27.09
N THR A 324 -6.79 -8.55 -28.41
CA THR A 324 -5.58 -8.13 -29.13
C THR A 324 -5.50 -6.63 -29.36
N CYS A 325 -6.46 -5.87 -28.80
CA CYS A 325 -6.53 -4.43 -28.93
C CYS A 325 -5.73 -3.73 -27.82
N SER A 326 -5.08 -2.63 -28.18
CA SER A 326 -4.54 -1.62 -27.28
C SER A 326 -5.37 -0.35 -27.43
N TYR A 327 -5.71 0.26 -26.31
CA TYR A 327 -6.57 1.43 -26.24
C TYR A 327 -5.77 2.63 -25.74
N GLY A 328 -5.90 3.73 -26.47
CA GLY A 328 -5.18 4.97 -26.31
C GLY A 328 -3.72 4.92 -26.71
N THR A 329 -3.18 6.12 -26.96
CA THR A 329 -1.74 6.35 -27.20
C THR A 329 -1.33 7.62 -26.48
N THR A 330 -0.17 7.62 -25.81
CA THR A 330 0.39 8.83 -25.19
C THR A 330 0.81 9.84 -26.26
N LEU A 331 0.44 11.10 -26.07
CA LEU A 331 0.80 12.19 -26.96
C LEU A 331 2.27 12.62 -26.76
N ASP A 332 2.99 12.85 -27.85
CA ASP A 332 4.34 13.42 -27.84
C ASP A 332 4.38 14.87 -27.28
N SER A 333 3.25 15.57 -27.35
CA SER A 333 3.10 16.92 -26.82
C SER A 333 1.68 17.13 -26.30
N TYR A 334 1.56 17.69 -25.10
CA TYR A 334 0.27 17.95 -24.48
C TYR A 334 -0.42 19.16 -25.11
N THR A 335 -1.75 19.11 -25.16
CA THR A 335 -2.57 20.21 -25.67
C THR A 335 -3.57 20.64 -24.62
N THR A 336 -3.65 21.95 -24.37
CA THR A 336 -4.51 22.53 -23.32
C THR A 336 -5.73 23.22 -23.91
N PHE A 337 -6.87 23.05 -23.25
CA PHE A 337 -8.17 23.64 -23.59
C PHE A 337 -8.73 24.44 -22.42
N ALA A 338 -9.60 25.40 -22.71
CA ALA A 338 -10.21 26.22 -21.66
C ALA A 338 -11.28 25.47 -20.85
N ASP A 339 -11.88 24.44 -21.42
CA ASP A 339 -12.92 23.63 -20.80
C ASP A 339 -12.88 22.17 -21.33
N VAL A 340 -13.63 21.31 -20.64
CA VAL A 340 -13.71 19.87 -20.95
C VAL A 340 -14.34 19.61 -22.33
N ALA A 341 -15.25 20.48 -22.77
CA ALA A 341 -15.90 20.35 -24.08
C ALA A 341 -14.88 20.52 -25.21
N GLY A 342 -14.00 21.52 -25.11
CA GLY A 342 -12.90 21.71 -26.07
C GLY A 342 -11.93 20.53 -26.10
N ALA A 343 -11.62 19.93 -24.95
CA ALA A 343 -10.79 18.73 -24.87
C ALA A 343 -11.45 17.51 -25.52
N ALA A 344 -12.73 17.26 -25.23
CA ALA A 344 -13.50 16.18 -25.85
C ALA A 344 -13.67 16.37 -27.36
N ASP A 345 -13.98 17.58 -27.81
CA ASP A 345 -14.09 17.93 -29.24
C ASP A 345 -12.77 17.69 -29.98
N PHE A 346 -11.63 18.00 -29.36
CA PHE A 346 -10.31 17.72 -29.92
C PHE A 346 -10.06 16.21 -30.08
N LEU A 347 -10.51 15.41 -29.13
CA LEU A 347 -10.44 13.94 -29.17
C LEU A 347 -11.48 13.31 -30.11
N GLY A 348 -12.43 14.10 -30.61
CA GLY A 348 -13.53 13.62 -31.43
C GLY A 348 -14.56 12.80 -30.65
N LEU A 349 -14.67 13.03 -29.33
CA LEU A 349 -15.56 12.33 -28.41
C LEU A 349 -16.67 13.26 -27.90
N SER A 350 -17.78 12.67 -27.48
CA SER A 350 -18.97 13.40 -27.03
C SER A 350 -19.34 13.07 -25.57
N LEU A 351 -19.21 14.08 -24.70
CA LEU A 351 -19.77 14.03 -23.33
C LEU A 351 -21.29 13.77 -23.36
N ALA A 352 -22.01 14.40 -24.28
CA ALA A 352 -23.47 14.30 -24.36
C ALA A 352 -23.95 12.91 -24.83
N ALA A 353 -23.11 12.18 -25.55
CA ALA A 353 -23.38 10.82 -25.97
C ALA A 353 -22.94 9.78 -24.92
N GLY A 354 -22.26 10.21 -23.85
CA GLY A 354 -21.72 9.33 -22.83
C GLY A 354 -20.47 8.55 -23.27
N GLU A 355 -19.77 9.01 -24.32
CA GLU A 355 -18.51 8.38 -24.75
C GLU A 355 -17.38 8.69 -23.76
N VAL A 356 -17.47 9.83 -23.08
CA VAL A 356 -16.52 10.23 -22.05
C VAL A 356 -17.26 10.79 -20.84
N GLU A 357 -16.65 10.62 -19.67
CA GLU A 357 -17.13 11.16 -18.42
C GLU A 357 -16.03 11.87 -17.64
N THR A 358 -16.43 12.74 -16.70
CA THR A 358 -15.52 13.41 -15.78
C THR A 358 -15.62 12.80 -14.40
N GLY A 359 -14.48 12.56 -13.76
CA GLY A 359 -14.40 12.08 -12.38
C GLY A 359 -13.07 12.44 -11.75
N LEU A 360 -12.92 12.20 -10.45
CA LEU A 360 -11.63 12.42 -9.79
C LEU A 360 -10.61 11.37 -10.27
N ILE A 361 -9.36 11.77 -10.47
CA ILE A 361 -8.25 10.83 -10.67
C ILE A 361 -7.84 10.26 -9.30
N GLU A 362 -8.73 9.45 -8.71
CA GLU A 362 -8.59 8.96 -7.34
C GLU A 362 -7.31 8.16 -7.09
N ASP A 363 -6.75 7.56 -8.14
CA ASP A 363 -5.47 6.85 -8.11
C ASP A 363 -4.28 7.73 -7.67
N LEU A 364 -4.40 9.06 -7.72
CA LEU A 364 -3.38 9.98 -7.17
C LEU A 364 -3.33 9.96 -5.64
N ALA A 365 -4.33 9.39 -4.97
CA ALA A 365 -4.34 9.15 -3.53
C ALA A 365 -3.93 7.72 -3.16
N ASN A 366 -3.63 6.86 -4.14
CA ASN A 366 -3.29 5.46 -3.94
C ASN A 366 -1.77 5.25 -3.92
N LEU A 367 -1.27 4.54 -2.91
CA LEU A 367 0.09 4.00 -2.86
C LEU A 367 0.03 2.48 -2.77
N ASN A 368 0.75 1.81 -3.66
CA ASN A 368 0.93 0.37 -3.57
C ASN A 368 2.18 0.09 -2.72
N GLU A 369 1.95 -0.52 -1.57
CA GLU A 369 2.98 -1.00 -0.66
C GLU A 369 3.21 -2.49 -0.89
N ASN A 370 4.48 -2.90 -0.82
CA ASN A 370 4.83 -4.30 -0.92
C ASN A 370 6.10 -4.58 -0.12
N TYR A 371 6.00 -5.53 0.78
CA TYR A 371 7.03 -5.97 1.74
C TYR A 371 6.65 -7.38 2.20
N ALA A 372 7.46 -8.01 3.05
CA ALA A 372 7.07 -9.26 3.69
C ALA A 372 7.30 -9.24 5.20
N ILE A 373 6.48 -9.99 5.93
CA ILE A 373 6.56 -10.16 7.38
C ILE A 373 7.03 -11.58 7.69
N LEU A 374 8.05 -11.69 8.52
CA LEU A 374 8.57 -12.94 9.04
C LEU A 374 8.15 -13.11 10.50
N VAL A 375 7.65 -14.30 10.82
CA VAL A 375 7.43 -14.75 12.19
C VAL A 375 8.21 -16.04 12.38
N ASP A 376 9.25 -16.02 13.20
CA ASP A 376 10.10 -17.18 13.45
C ASP A 376 9.70 -17.96 14.70
N ASP A 377 10.45 -19.03 15.00
CA ASP A 377 10.19 -19.94 16.11
C ASP A 377 10.43 -19.33 17.50
N THR A 378 11.09 -18.17 17.56
CA THR A 378 11.34 -17.42 18.78
C THR A 378 10.17 -16.53 19.15
N TYR A 379 9.23 -16.25 18.23
CA TYR A 379 8.01 -15.51 18.55
C TYR A 379 7.10 -16.30 19.50
N GLN A 380 6.74 -15.71 20.64
CA GLN A 380 6.01 -16.41 21.72
C GLN A 380 4.57 -15.94 21.92
N GLN A 381 4.06 -15.03 21.09
CA GLN A 381 2.69 -14.51 21.23
C GLN A 381 1.74 -15.18 20.23
N ASP A 382 0.45 -15.19 20.56
CA ASP A 382 -0.62 -15.74 19.70
C ASP A 382 -1.13 -14.75 18.65
N ARG A 383 -0.59 -13.52 18.66
CA ARG A 383 -0.98 -12.44 17.77
C ARG A 383 0.14 -11.41 17.63
N PHE A 384 0.12 -10.63 16.56
CA PHE A 384 0.87 -9.37 16.43
C PHE A 384 -0.01 -8.29 15.81
N THR A 385 0.47 -7.05 15.88
CA THR A 385 -0.18 -5.87 15.29
C THR A 385 0.72 -5.25 14.24
N LEU A 386 0.13 -4.95 13.08
CA LEU A 386 0.68 -4.11 12.04
C LEU A 386 0.04 -2.72 12.15
N ARG A 387 0.81 -1.74 12.60
CA ARG A 387 0.37 -0.36 12.79
C ARG A 387 0.78 0.51 11.60
N VAL A 388 -0.18 1.21 11.00
CA VAL A 388 0.09 2.30 10.04
C VAL A 388 -0.06 3.64 10.77
N SER A 389 0.93 4.52 10.62
CA SER A 389 0.91 5.88 11.15
C SER A 389 1.22 6.89 10.05
N THR A 390 0.72 8.12 10.17
CA THR A 390 0.93 9.18 9.17
C THR A 390 1.30 10.50 9.81
N VAL A 391 1.99 11.34 9.05
CA VAL A 391 2.29 12.72 9.39
C VAL A 391 1.62 13.61 8.35
N ALA A 392 0.65 14.39 8.78
CA ALA A 392 -0.03 15.35 7.92
C ALA A 392 0.93 16.47 7.48
N SER A 393 0.80 16.90 6.23
CA SER A 393 1.53 18.05 5.71
C SER A 393 1.09 19.32 6.42
N VAL A 394 2.06 20.13 6.85
CA VAL A 394 1.74 21.42 7.48
C VAL A 394 1.63 22.45 6.38
N ALA A 395 0.39 22.82 6.02
CA ALA A 395 0.17 23.93 5.10
C ALA A 395 0.92 25.17 5.63
N ALA A 396 1.81 25.74 4.81
CA ALA A 396 2.51 26.96 5.16
C ALA A 396 1.46 28.05 5.46
N VAL A 397 1.30 28.41 6.72
CA VAL A 397 0.37 29.47 7.13
C VAL A 397 0.77 30.72 6.37
N PRO A 398 -0.08 31.26 5.47
CA PRO A 398 0.24 32.48 4.77
C PRO A 398 0.49 33.53 5.84
N LEU A 399 1.69 34.14 5.83
CA LEU A 399 1.97 35.27 6.71
C LEU A 399 0.80 36.24 6.55
N PRO A 400 0.04 36.56 7.63
CA PRO A 400 -1.10 37.44 7.49
C PRO A 400 -0.59 38.72 6.82
N ALA A 401 -1.35 39.29 5.89
CA ALA A 401 -0.97 40.50 5.15
C ALA A 401 -0.61 41.69 6.07
N THR A 402 -0.88 41.57 7.38
CA THR A 402 -0.49 42.50 8.43
C THR A 402 0.92 42.29 9.00
N ALA A 403 1.58 41.16 8.77
CA ALA A 403 2.95 40.90 9.24
C ALA A 403 3.98 41.91 8.68
N PRO A 404 3.95 42.29 7.39
CA PRO A 404 4.78 43.39 6.88
C PRO A 404 4.44 44.73 7.53
N LEU A 405 3.15 45.00 7.81
CA LEU A 405 2.70 46.24 8.45
C LEU A 405 3.14 46.32 9.93
N LEU A 406 3.19 45.19 10.63
CA LEU A 406 3.61 45.10 12.02
C LEU A 406 5.13 45.29 12.15
N ILE A 407 5.90 44.71 11.21
CA ILE A 407 7.36 44.93 11.09
C ILE A 407 7.66 46.39 10.73
N ALA A 408 6.92 46.96 9.76
CA ALA A 408 7.07 48.36 9.37
C ALA A 408 6.68 49.33 10.52
N GLY A 409 5.62 49.03 11.26
CA GLY A 409 5.17 49.80 12.42
C GLY A 409 6.18 49.80 13.57
N LEU A 410 6.79 48.63 13.87
CA LEU A 410 7.86 48.52 14.87
C LEU A 410 9.13 49.27 14.44
N GLY A 411 9.49 49.21 13.15
CA GLY A 411 10.61 49.96 12.59
C GLY A 411 10.42 51.49 12.70
N ALA A 412 9.21 51.98 12.37
CA ALA A 412 8.87 53.40 12.48
C ALA A 412 8.90 53.91 13.92
N MET A 413 8.40 53.12 14.88
CA MET A 413 8.47 53.47 16.31
C MET A 413 9.91 53.49 16.83
N GLY A 414 10.76 52.55 16.41
CA GLY A 414 12.18 52.53 16.74
C GLY A 414 12.91 53.78 16.24
N PHE A 415 12.62 54.19 14.99
CA PHE A 415 13.23 55.38 14.38
C PHE A 415 12.76 56.68 15.07
N ALA A 416 11.47 56.79 15.39
CA ALA A 416 10.90 57.93 16.12
C ALA A 416 11.50 58.07 17.55
N ARG A 417 11.72 56.95 18.25
CA ARG A 417 12.37 56.94 19.58
C ARG A 417 13.83 57.37 19.51
N ARG A 418 14.55 57.00 18.44
CA ARG A 418 15.96 57.37 18.25
C ARG A 418 16.10 58.87 17.95
N ARG A 419 15.17 59.43 17.17
CA ARG A 419 15.14 60.86 16.83
C ARG A 419 14.86 61.77 18.04
N ARG A 420 14.00 61.33 18.97
CA ARG A 420 13.72 62.06 20.24
C ARG A 420 14.86 62.03 21.26
N ARG A 421 15.86 61.16 21.10
CA ARG A 421 17.06 61.13 21.98
C ARG A 421 18.20 62.00 21.47
N GLN A 422 18.10 62.55 20.26
CA GLN A 422 19.13 63.37 19.61
C GLN A 422 18.76 64.87 19.53
N SER A 423 17.61 65.22 20.10
CA SER A 423 17.11 66.59 20.34
C SER A 423 16.96 66.77 21.84
#